data_AF-W5TMU2-F1
#
_entry.id   AF-W5TMU2-F1
#
_cell.length_a   1.000
_cell.length_b   1.000
_cell.length_c   1.000
_cell.angle_alpha   90.00
_cell.angle_beta   90.00
_cell.angle_gamma   90.00
#
_symmetry.space_group_name_H-M   'P 1'
#
loop_
_entity.id
_entity.type
_entity.pdbx_description
1 polymer ?
#
loop_
_entity_poly.entity_id
_entity_poly.type
_entity_poly.pdbx_seq_one_letter_code
_entity_poly.pdbx_strand_id
1 'polypeptide(L)' 'MSADDKAEEFKGRAKEAAGSLTGDDDLKAEGQADQGSSKVKQHVDEAADKIKNAADSVKDKLQGH' A
#
# COMPACT_ATOMS: atom_id res chain seq x y z
N MET A 1 3.55 -8.05 -2.89
CA MET A 1 2.50 -8.16 -1.86
C MET A 1 3.09 -8.94 -0.71
N SER A 2 3.69 -8.20 0.21
CA SER A 2 4.38 -8.69 1.39
C SER A 2 3.36 -9.20 2.41
N ALA A 3 3.83 -9.93 3.43
CA ALA A 3 2.95 -10.41 4.51
C ALA A 3 2.26 -9.23 5.22
N ASP A 4 2.95 -8.08 5.35
CA ASP A 4 2.44 -6.84 5.91
C ASP A 4 1.25 -6.28 5.12
N ASP A 5 1.30 -6.25 3.78
CA ASP A 5 0.18 -5.75 2.94
C ASP A 5 -1.12 -6.55 3.19
N LYS A 6 -1.01 -7.88 3.33
CA LYS A 6 -2.16 -8.74 3.61
C LYS A 6 -2.69 -8.56 5.03
N ALA A 7 -1.80 -8.31 6.00
CA ALA A 7 -2.17 -8.07 7.38
C ALA A 7 -2.92 -6.73 7.51
N GLU A 8 -2.46 -5.67 6.84
CA GLU A 8 -3.13 -4.37 6.82
C GLU A 8 -4.50 -4.46 6.11
N GLU A 9 -4.63 -5.19 5.00
CA GLU A 9 -5.92 -5.40 4.33
C GLU A 9 -6.92 -6.15 5.24
N PHE A 10 -6.46 -7.20 5.93
CA PHE A 10 -7.30 -7.97 6.86
C PHE A 10 -7.72 -7.12 8.06
N LYS A 11 -6.79 -6.34 8.63
CA LYS A 11 -7.06 -5.41 9.73
C LYS A 11 -8.08 -4.34 9.31
N GLY A 12 -7.95 -3.79 8.11
CA GLY A 12 -8.90 -2.82 7.56
C GLY A 12 -10.32 -3.40 7.45
N ARG A 13 -10.47 -4.62 6.93
CA ARG A 13 -11.78 -5.30 6.89
C ARG A 13 -12.35 -5.58 8.28
N ALA A 14 -11.50 -5.97 9.22
CA ALA A 14 -11.92 -6.22 10.60
C ALA A 14 -12.43 -4.94 11.27
N LYS A 15 -11.74 -3.81 11.09
CA LYS A 15 -12.20 -2.50 11.60
C LYS A 15 -13.49 -2.04 10.93
N GLU A 16 -13.62 -2.20 9.62
CA GLU A 16 -14.85 -1.85 8.89
C GLU A 16 -16.05 -2.66 9.39
N ALA A 17 -15.87 -3.98 9.55
CA ALA A 17 -16.89 -4.87 10.07
C ALA A 17 -17.25 -4.53 11.51
N ALA A 18 -16.25 -4.29 12.37
CA ALA A 18 -16.46 -3.90 13.76
C ALA A 18 -17.22 -2.57 13.86
N GLY A 19 -16.78 -1.54 13.15
CA GLY A 19 -17.46 -0.24 13.13
C GLY A 19 -18.89 -0.32 12.61
N SER A 20 -19.13 -1.12 11.57
CA SER A 20 -20.48 -1.37 11.05
C SER A 20 -21.38 -2.10 12.05
N LEU A 21 -20.81 -3.00 12.87
CA LEU A 21 -21.52 -3.75 13.90
C LEU A 21 -21.81 -2.92 15.15
N THR A 22 -20.88 -2.06 15.56
CA THR A 22 -21.00 -1.24 16.77
C THR A 22 -21.64 0.13 16.49
N GLY A 23 -21.84 0.49 15.22
CA GLY A 23 -22.30 1.82 14.82
C GLY A 23 -21.21 2.90 14.99
N ASP A 24 -19.94 2.49 14.96
CA ASP A 24 -18.80 3.36 15.16
C ASP A 24 -18.23 3.77 13.80
N ASP A 25 -18.57 5.00 13.37
CA ASP A 25 -18.16 5.55 12.08
C ASP A 25 -16.64 5.76 11.98
N ASP A 26 -15.95 6.00 13.10
CA ASP A 26 -14.48 6.11 13.14
C ASP A 26 -13.81 4.77 12.78
N LEU A 27 -14.22 3.67 13.42
CA LEU A 27 -13.71 2.33 13.07
C LEU A 27 -14.00 1.95 11.61
N LYS A 28 -15.18 2.32 11.12
CA LYS A 28 -15.56 2.09 9.72
C LYS A 28 -14.67 2.90 8.76
N ALA A 29 -14.48 4.18 9.03
CA ALA A 29 -13.65 5.06 8.22
C ALA A 29 -12.17 4.66 8.25
N GLU A 30 -11.62 4.28 9.41
CA GLU A 30 -10.26 3.75 9.53
C GLU A 30 -10.08 2.48 8.69
N GLY A 31 -11.06 1.56 8.74
CA GLY A 31 -11.01 0.34 7.95
C GLY A 31 -10.96 0.59 6.44
N GLN A 32 -11.71 1.58 5.96
CA GLN A 32 -11.72 2.00 4.55
C GLN A 32 -10.43 2.75 4.16
N ALA A 33 -9.92 3.60 5.05
CA ALA A 33 -8.68 4.33 4.85
C ALA A 33 -7.47 3.37 4.77
N ASP A 34 -7.35 2.40 5.69
CA ASP A 34 -6.32 1.36 5.69
C ASP A 34 -6.30 0.57 4.36
N GLN A 35 -7.47 0.18 3.85
CA GLN A 35 -7.59 -0.50 2.56
C GLN A 35 -7.23 0.38 1.36
N GLY A 36 -7.65 1.65 1.38
CA GLY A 36 -7.37 2.62 0.31
C GLY A 36 -5.89 3.01 0.24
N SER A 37 -5.30 3.32 1.40
CA SER A 37 -3.88 3.67 1.52
C SER A 37 -2.97 2.51 1.13
N SER A 38 -3.32 1.27 1.45
CA SER A 38 -2.55 0.08 1.03
C SER A 38 -2.50 -0.04 -0.49
N LYS A 39 -3.64 0.06 -1.19
CA LYS A 39 -3.68 0.00 -2.65
C LYS A 39 -2.90 1.13 -3.33
N VAL A 40 -2.99 2.35 -2.79
CA VAL A 40 -2.26 3.51 -3.31
C VAL A 40 -0.75 3.34 -3.07
N LYS A 41 -0.34 2.93 -1.87
CA LYS A 41 1.06 2.62 -1.57
C LYS A 41 1.59 1.56 -2.53
N GLN A 42 0.88 0.45 -2.75
CA GLN A 42 1.33 -0.59 -3.67
C GLN A 42 1.55 -0.06 -5.10
N HIS A 43 0.65 0.77 -5.61
CA HIS A 43 0.82 1.36 -6.95
C HIS A 43 1.96 2.38 -7.02
N VAL A 44 2.15 3.18 -5.96
CA VAL A 44 3.23 4.15 -5.87
C VAL A 44 4.58 3.45 -5.72
N ASP A 45 4.67 2.41 -4.89
CA ASP A 45 5.88 1.62 -4.69
C ASP A 45 6.26 0.91 -6.00
N GLU A 46 5.31 0.25 -6.69
CA GLU A 46 5.60 -0.37 -8.00
C GLU A 46 6.09 0.64 -9.03
N ALA A 47 5.50 1.85 -9.07
CA ALA A 47 5.93 2.90 -9.99
C ALA A 47 7.31 3.42 -9.61
N ALA A 48 7.56 3.65 -8.31
CA ALA A 48 8.83 4.11 -7.80
C ALA A 48 9.94 3.08 -8.04
N ASP A 49 9.68 1.78 -7.83
CA ASP A 49 10.64 0.70 -8.08
C ASP A 49 11.01 0.60 -9.57
N LYS A 50 10.02 0.70 -10.46
CA LYS A 50 10.27 0.73 -11.92
C LYS A 50 11.11 1.93 -12.33
N ILE A 51 10.82 3.11 -11.78
CA ILE A 51 11.61 4.33 -12.04
C ILE A 51 13.03 4.17 -11.49
N LYS A 52 13.18 3.64 -10.27
CA LYS A 52 14.49 3.41 -9.65
C LYS A 52 15.31 2.44 -10.49
N ASN A 53 14.73 1.32 -10.92
CA ASN A 53 15.40 0.32 -11.75
C ASN A 53 15.81 0.86 -13.12
N ALA A 54 14.96 1.67 -13.75
CA ALA A 54 15.28 2.36 -15.00
C ALA A 54 16.40 3.41 -14.81
N ALA A 55 16.35 4.19 -13.72
CA ALA A 55 17.37 5.18 -13.39
C ALA A 55 18.72 4.51 -13.08
N ASP A 56 18.72 3.38 -12.35
CA ASP A 56 19.92 2.60 -12.05
C ASP A 56 20.51 2.01 -13.33
N SER A 57 19.69 1.47 -14.23
CA SER A 57 20.12 0.97 -15.54
C SER A 57 20.73 2.05 -16.44
N VAL A 58 20.19 3.28 -16.37
CA VAL A 58 20.73 4.43 -17.10
C VAL A 58 22.03 4.92 -16.46
N LYS A 59 22.09 4.95 -15.12
CA LYS A 59 23.27 5.35 -14.36
C LYS A 59 24.43 4.38 -14.58
N ASP A 60 24.17 3.07 -14.58
CA ASP A 60 25.15 2.02 -14.85
C ASP A 60 25.73 2.17 -16.27
N LYS A 61 24.87 2.36 -17.29
CA LYS A 61 25.30 2.67 -18.66
C LYS A 61 26.08 3.97 -18.81
N LEU A 62 25.86 4.96 -17.93
CA LEU A 62 26.58 6.23 -17.93
C LEU A 62 27.87 6.18 -17.10
N GLN A 63 28.01 5.23 -16.16
CA GLN A 63 29.18 5.10 -15.27
C GLN A 63 30.21 4.06 -15.73
N GLY A 64 29.92 3.21 -16.72
CA GLY A 64 30.92 2.44 -17.47
C GLY A 64 30.27 1.55 -18.53
N HIS A 65 30.52 1.75 -19.82
CA HIS A 65 31.82 1.75 -20.49
C HIS A 65 32.06 3.01 -21.34
#